data_AF-A0A3M6T7S6-F1
#
_entry.id   AF-A0A3M6T7S6-F1
#
_cell.length_a   1.000
_cell.length_b   1.000
_cell.length_c   1.000
_cell.angle_alpha   90.00
_cell.angle_beta   90.00
_cell.angle_gamma   90.00
#
_symmetry.space_group_name_H-M   'P 1'
#
loop_
_entity.id
_entity.type
_entity.pdbx_description
1 polymer ?
#
loop_
_entity_poly.entity_id
_entity_poly.type
_entity_poly.pdbx_seq_one_letter_code
_entity_poly.pdbx_strand_id
1 'polypeptide(L)'
;MELKAFVEKCKDEGHFIEIFNSGNHDRLCWNGGAKEEDLAISLSHHYDRMAADDQFEASIEKTWTDLKEKNPFLFNGSKFRLHGVRNEAGDSVSLLLGQTCYRDYVCTNMNDKHWRFLRDYGKREYANEHACFSDALGVGSVVETSDIKKTNKQTVNKNVVDIEDMDGKAVVYELFHSIVREVRDEVNIPEEYISWPLLTGIYRNHHTGQKPGACFRIRCSLKGEEIHEFYRKGGPEAYESSQLLLVDLAEFQRGMSSSKVKELFKDFTPGCKACLYFYFNLQTNFTV
;
A
#
# COMPACT_ATOMS: atom_id res chain seq x y z
N MET A 1 18.54 -5.11 -19.88
CA MET A 1 19.11 -3.77 -19.65
C MET A 1 18.02 -2.71 -19.49
N GLU A 2 17.05 -2.62 -20.40
CA GLU A 2 16.00 -1.58 -20.34
C GLU A 2 15.08 -1.69 -19.12
N LEU A 3 14.63 -2.90 -18.77
CA LEU A 3 13.82 -3.11 -17.56
C LEU A 3 14.54 -2.67 -16.28
N LYS A 4 15.84 -2.99 -16.16
CA LYS A 4 16.66 -2.58 -15.01
C LYS A 4 16.75 -1.05 -14.90
N ALA A 5 16.97 -0.37 -16.02
CA ALA A 5 16.97 1.09 -16.07
C ALA A 5 15.60 1.70 -15.73
N PHE A 6 14.50 1.04 -16.10
CA PHE A 6 13.15 1.45 -15.68
C PHE A 6 12.97 1.34 -14.16
N VAL A 7 13.38 0.22 -13.56
CA VAL A 7 13.35 0.00 -12.11
C VAL A 7 14.18 1.05 -11.37
N GLU A 8 15.41 1.31 -11.83
CA GLU A 8 16.27 2.37 -11.28
C GLU A 8 15.58 3.73 -11.38
N LYS A 9 14.97 4.05 -12.53
CA LYS A 9 14.23 5.31 -12.71
C LYS A 9 13.04 5.46 -11.76
N CYS A 10 12.29 4.40 -11.47
CA CYS A 10 11.21 4.45 -10.45
C CYS A 10 11.74 4.91 -9.08
N LYS A 11 12.97 4.51 -8.73
CA LYS A 11 13.61 4.85 -7.45
C LYS A 11 14.25 6.24 -7.47
N ASP A 12 14.93 6.59 -8.56
CA ASP A 12 15.76 7.79 -8.66
C ASP A 12 14.98 9.11 -8.66
N GLU A 13 13.70 9.10 -9.02
CA GLU A 13 12.88 10.33 -8.96
C GLU A 13 12.58 10.78 -7.53
N GLY A 14 12.98 10.01 -6.51
CA GLY A 14 12.85 10.41 -5.12
C GLY A 14 11.40 10.52 -4.65
N HIS A 15 10.47 9.85 -5.34
CA HIS A 15 9.05 9.89 -5.02
C HIS A 15 8.69 9.09 -3.76
N PHE A 16 9.50 8.09 -3.41
CA PHE A 16 9.29 7.27 -2.24
C PHE A 16 10.59 6.79 -1.58
N ILE A 17 10.49 6.39 -0.32
CA ILE A 17 11.54 5.72 0.46
C ILE A 17 11.16 4.26 0.62
N GLU A 18 12.08 3.35 0.32
CA GLU A 18 11.94 1.92 0.60
C GLU A 18 12.09 1.64 2.11
N ILE A 19 11.12 0.96 2.71
CA ILE A 19 11.18 0.48 4.11
C ILE A 19 11.41 -1.03 4.15
N PHE A 20 10.79 -1.76 3.22
CA PHE A 20 10.94 -3.21 3.06
C PHE A 20 10.90 -3.57 1.58
N ASN A 21 11.74 -4.52 1.16
CA ASN A 21 11.79 -5.02 -0.21
C ASN A 21 12.08 -6.51 -0.21
N SER A 22 11.08 -7.29 -0.61
CA SER A 22 11.20 -8.75 -0.68
C SER A 22 12.29 -9.23 -1.64
N GLY A 23 12.67 -8.41 -2.64
CA GLY A 23 13.77 -8.70 -3.54
C GLY A 23 15.15 -8.71 -2.87
N ASN A 24 15.29 -8.17 -1.66
CA ASN A 24 16.54 -8.20 -0.89
C ASN A 24 16.70 -9.48 -0.06
N HIS A 25 15.72 -10.39 -0.09
CA HIS A 25 15.70 -11.62 0.71
C HIS A 25 15.54 -12.82 -0.23
N ASP A 26 16.56 -13.68 -0.33
CA ASP A 26 16.60 -14.78 -1.31
C ASP A 26 15.34 -15.67 -1.28
N ARG A 27 14.88 -16.07 -0.09
CA ARG A 27 13.68 -16.90 0.06
C ARG A 27 12.42 -16.22 -0.44
N LEU A 28 12.22 -14.94 -0.10
CA LEU A 28 11.03 -14.18 -0.49
C LEU A 28 11.07 -13.84 -1.97
N CYS A 29 12.26 -13.50 -2.47
CA CYS A 29 12.52 -13.27 -3.88
C CYS A 29 12.11 -14.50 -4.70
N TRP A 30 12.54 -15.71 -4.31
CA TRP A 30 12.20 -16.98 -4.98
C TRP A 30 10.69 -17.23 -5.08
N ASN A 31 9.93 -16.79 -4.08
CA ASN A 31 8.46 -16.88 -4.10
C ASN A 31 7.80 -15.73 -4.90
N GLY A 32 8.58 -14.74 -5.33
CA GLY A 32 8.11 -13.51 -5.98
C GLY A 32 7.31 -12.63 -5.02
N GLY A 33 7.72 -12.57 -3.76
CA GLY A 33 7.12 -11.80 -2.67
C GLY A 33 6.92 -12.63 -1.40
N ALA A 34 6.69 -11.95 -0.26
CA ALA A 34 6.37 -12.58 1.01
C ALA A 34 4.90 -13.05 1.06
N LYS A 35 4.68 -14.27 1.55
CA LYS A 35 3.34 -14.82 1.77
C LYS A 35 2.76 -14.33 3.09
N GLU A 36 1.47 -14.55 3.28
CA GLU A 36 0.78 -14.31 4.57
C GLU A 36 1.53 -14.98 5.75
N GLU A 37 1.99 -16.21 5.57
CA GLU A 37 2.72 -16.98 6.59
C GLU A 37 4.15 -16.47 6.88
N ASP A 38 4.71 -15.64 6.00
CA ASP A 38 6.03 -15.02 6.19
C ASP A 38 5.93 -13.67 6.96
N LEU A 39 4.70 -13.20 7.24
CA LEU A 39 4.44 -11.92 7.90
C LEU A 39 3.91 -12.12 9.33
N ALA A 40 4.50 -11.40 10.28
CA ALA A 40 4.00 -11.25 11.64
C ALA A 40 3.56 -9.79 11.90
N ILE A 41 2.60 -9.62 12.81
CA ILE A 41 2.16 -8.31 13.28
C ILE A 41 2.42 -8.21 14.78
N SER A 42 3.07 -7.13 15.18
CA SER A 42 3.10 -6.66 16.57
C SER A 42 2.18 -5.45 16.66
N LEU A 43 0.97 -5.66 17.17
CA LEU A 43 -0.02 -4.60 17.33
C LEU A 43 0.02 -4.09 18.78
N SER A 44 0.16 -2.77 18.95
CA SER A 44 0.20 -2.17 20.28
C SER A 44 -0.11 -0.69 20.26
N HIS A 45 -0.76 -0.17 21.30
CA HIS A 45 -0.93 1.27 21.51
C HIS A 45 0.41 2.03 21.66
N HIS A 46 1.51 1.35 21.99
CA HIS A 46 2.85 1.94 21.94
C HIS A 46 3.27 2.38 20.54
N TYR A 47 2.59 1.86 19.52
CA TYR A 47 2.81 2.16 18.11
C TYR A 47 1.76 3.13 17.55
N ASP A 48 0.92 3.72 18.38
CA ASP A 48 -0.05 4.74 17.98
C ASP A 48 0.65 6.09 17.68
N ARG A 49 -0.12 7.05 17.20
CA ARG A 49 0.35 8.43 17.01
C ARG A 49 0.56 9.08 18.39
N MET A 50 1.72 9.69 18.59
CA MET A 50 1.96 10.54 19.74
C MET A 50 1.38 11.94 19.50
N ALA A 51 0.79 12.54 20.53
CA ALA A 51 0.37 13.95 20.46
C ALA A 51 1.59 14.86 20.22
N ALA A 52 1.40 15.97 19.50
CA ALA A 52 2.37 17.06 19.51
C ALA A 52 2.08 18.00 20.70
N ASP A 53 2.24 19.32 20.55
CA ASP A 53 1.82 20.28 21.56
C ASP A 53 0.29 20.54 21.55
N ASP A 54 -0.22 21.06 22.67
CA ASP A 54 -1.66 21.34 22.86
C ASP A 54 -2.23 22.28 21.78
N GLN A 55 -1.41 23.20 21.27
CA GLN A 55 -1.82 24.13 20.22
C GLN A 55 -2.06 23.40 18.91
N PHE A 56 -1.17 22.47 18.53
CA PHE A 56 -1.33 21.66 17.35
C PHE A 56 -2.50 20.68 17.49
N GLU A 57 -2.65 20.01 18.63
CA GLU A 57 -3.77 19.08 18.83
C GLU A 57 -5.13 19.80 18.79
N ALA A 58 -5.22 21.00 19.37
CA ALA A 58 -6.41 21.85 19.20
C ALA A 58 -6.64 22.24 17.73
N SER A 59 -5.57 22.42 16.94
CA SER A 59 -5.67 22.72 15.51
C SER A 59 -6.21 21.55 14.67
N ILE A 60 -5.96 20.28 15.08
CA ILE A 60 -6.55 19.10 14.44
C ILE A 60 -8.07 19.14 14.58
N GLU A 61 -8.59 19.32 15.80
CA GLU A 61 -10.03 19.36 16.06
C GLU A 61 -10.72 20.51 15.31
N LYS A 62 -10.08 21.68 15.30
CA LYS A 62 -10.58 22.82 14.52
C LYS A 62 -10.60 22.52 13.03
N THR A 63 -9.49 22.02 12.46
CA THR A 63 -9.39 21.70 11.03
C THR A 63 -10.43 20.67 10.61
N TRP A 64 -10.62 19.62 11.42
CA TRP A 64 -11.62 18.59 11.16
C TRP A 64 -13.05 19.12 11.23
N THR A 65 -13.34 20.00 12.20
CA THR A 65 -14.64 20.66 12.31
C THR A 65 -14.91 21.52 11.07
N ASP A 66 -13.96 22.37 10.68
CA ASP A 66 -14.06 23.21 9.48
C ASP A 66 -14.25 22.37 8.19
N LEU A 67 -13.65 21.18 8.12
CA LEU A 67 -13.82 20.25 6.98
C LEU A 67 -15.21 19.61 6.93
N LYS A 68 -15.75 19.20 8.07
CA LYS A 68 -17.11 18.63 8.17
C LYS A 68 -18.20 19.67 7.91
N GLU A 69 -17.99 20.92 8.31
CA GLU A 69 -18.93 22.01 7.98
C GLU A 69 -19.03 22.21 6.47
N LYS A 70 -17.90 22.11 5.75
CA LYS A 70 -17.86 22.21 4.29
C LYS A 70 -18.37 20.95 3.59
N ASN A 71 -18.17 19.78 4.20
CA ASN A 71 -18.51 18.48 3.65
C ASN A 71 -19.29 17.66 4.69
N PRO A 72 -20.62 17.86 4.83
CA PRO A 72 -21.40 17.28 5.93
C PRO A 72 -21.45 15.74 5.95
N PHE A 73 -21.18 15.09 4.82
CA PHE A 73 -21.10 13.63 4.70
C PHE A 73 -19.71 13.06 5.01
N LEU A 74 -18.71 13.92 5.25
CA LEU A 74 -17.38 13.49 5.65
C LEU A 74 -17.44 12.80 7.02
N PHE A 75 -16.95 11.55 7.08
CA PHE A 75 -16.90 10.78 8.31
C PHE A 75 -15.45 10.41 8.65
N ASN A 76 -15.20 10.18 9.95
CA ASN A 76 -13.92 9.68 10.41
C ASN A 76 -13.91 8.16 10.36
N GLY A 77 -12.83 7.55 9.87
CA GLY A 77 -12.68 6.10 9.81
C GLY A 77 -11.36 5.65 10.44
N SER A 78 -11.40 4.57 11.20
CA SER A 78 -10.21 3.94 11.80
C SER A 78 -9.29 3.36 10.74
N LYS A 79 -7.98 3.39 11.01
CA LYS A 79 -6.91 2.89 10.12
C LYS A 79 -5.81 2.26 10.96
N PHE A 80 -5.07 1.31 10.38
CA PHE A 80 -3.80 0.87 10.95
C PHE A 80 -2.73 1.95 10.73
N ARG A 81 -1.93 2.22 11.75
CA ARG A 81 -0.73 3.06 11.67
C ARG A 81 0.49 2.17 11.55
N LEU A 82 1.34 2.40 10.55
CA LEU A 82 2.63 1.71 10.49
C LEU A 82 3.67 2.51 11.30
N HIS A 83 4.10 1.94 12.42
CA HIS A 83 5.19 2.50 13.22
C HIS A 83 6.56 2.11 12.66
N GLY A 84 6.71 0.87 12.21
CA GLY A 84 7.97 0.39 11.64
C GLY A 84 7.89 -1.03 11.12
N VAL A 85 8.98 -1.46 10.49
CA VAL A 85 9.18 -2.83 9.99
C VAL A 85 10.44 -3.39 10.65
N ARG A 86 10.37 -4.64 11.11
CA ARG A 86 11.52 -5.37 11.66
C ARG A 86 11.74 -6.63 10.84
N ASN A 87 12.99 -6.82 10.40
CA ASN A 87 13.42 -8.08 9.81
C ASN A 87 13.75 -9.05 10.95
N GLU A 88 13.09 -10.19 10.98
CA GLU A 88 13.38 -11.26 11.93
C GLU A 88 14.39 -12.26 11.32
N ALA A 89 14.95 -13.14 12.15
CA ALA A 89 15.83 -14.20 11.64
C ALA A 89 15.05 -15.16 10.72
N GLY A 90 15.59 -15.48 9.53
CA GLY A 90 15.02 -16.49 8.64
C GLY A 90 13.99 -15.99 7.60
N ASP A 91 14.16 -14.76 7.13
CA ASP A 91 13.35 -14.09 6.08
C ASP A 91 11.88 -13.81 6.44
N SER A 92 11.52 -13.88 7.72
CA SER A 92 10.22 -13.38 8.19
C SER A 92 10.27 -11.88 8.49
N VAL A 93 9.13 -11.21 8.26
CA VAL A 93 8.99 -9.76 8.45
C VAL A 93 7.94 -9.49 9.52
N SER A 94 8.25 -8.60 10.46
CA SER A 94 7.32 -8.13 11.48
C SER A 94 6.91 -6.69 11.21
N LEU A 95 5.62 -6.40 11.07
CA LEU A 95 5.12 -5.02 11.05
C LEU A 95 4.72 -4.60 12.47
N LEU A 96 5.23 -3.44 12.89
CA LEU A 96 4.86 -2.80 14.14
C LEU A 96 3.69 -1.86 13.84
N LEU A 97 2.49 -2.26 14.25
CA LEU A 97 1.26 -1.53 13.95
C LEU A 97 0.67 -0.90 15.20
N GLY A 98 0.20 0.32 15.07
CA GLY A 98 -0.74 0.95 15.98
C GLY A 98 -2.06 1.22 15.29
N GLN A 99 -2.86 2.09 15.89
CA GLN A 99 -4.12 2.59 15.36
C GLN A 99 -4.03 4.10 15.12
N THR A 100 -4.78 4.55 14.12
CA THR A 100 -4.99 5.95 13.79
C THR A 100 -6.34 6.12 13.10
N CYS A 101 -6.63 7.30 12.57
CA CYS A 101 -7.88 7.54 11.87
C CYS A 101 -7.71 8.54 10.71
N TYR A 102 -8.74 8.60 9.86
CA TYR A 102 -8.78 9.48 8.70
C TYR A 102 -8.65 10.97 9.09
N ARG A 103 -9.26 11.41 10.20
CA ARG A 103 -9.09 12.77 10.73
C ARG A 103 -7.61 13.09 10.94
N ASP A 104 -6.90 12.24 11.68
CA ASP A 104 -5.49 12.45 11.99
C ASP A 104 -4.66 12.43 10.70
N TYR A 105 -4.94 11.51 9.78
CA TYR A 105 -4.27 11.44 8.47
C TYR A 105 -4.41 12.75 7.68
N VAL A 106 -5.61 13.28 7.59
CA VAL A 106 -5.89 14.54 6.87
C VAL A 106 -5.19 15.72 7.55
N CYS A 107 -5.18 15.76 8.88
CA CYS A 107 -4.63 16.89 9.63
C CYS A 107 -3.09 16.82 9.80
N THR A 108 -2.47 15.64 9.66
CA THR A 108 -1.01 15.47 9.74
C THR A 108 -0.37 15.24 8.37
N ASN A 109 -0.59 14.07 7.76
CA ASN A 109 0.16 13.67 6.57
C ASN A 109 -0.27 14.45 5.32
N MET A 110 -1.57 14.79 5.21
CA MET A 110 -2.08 15.58 4.07
C MET A 110 -1.92 17.09 4.24
N ASN A 111 -1.46 17.56 5.41
CA ASN A 111 -1.25 18.97 5.67
C ASN A 111 0.25 19.31 5.69
N ASP A 112 0.77 19.65 4.51
CA ASP A 112 2.19 19.93 4.27
C ASP A 112 2.78 21.06 5.12
N LYS A 113 1.94 22.05 5.49
CA LYS A 113 2.32 23.18 6.34
C LYS A 113 2.90 22.77 7.69
N HIS A 114 2.54 21.59 8.20
CA HIS A 114 2.97 21.11 9.51
C HIS A 114 4.08 20.06 9.44
N TRP A 115 4.48 19.59 8.27
CA TRP A 115 5.43 18.47 8.17
C TRP A 115 6.76 18.75 8.88
N ARG A 116 7.32 19.95 8.70
CA ARG A 116 8.58 20.33 9.36
C ARG A 116 8.41 20.36 10.88
N PHE A 117 7.37 21.02 11.36
CA PHE A 117 7.06 21.09 12.78
C PHE A 117 6.91 19.69 13.40
N LEU A 118 6.12 18.81 12.78
CA LEU A 118 5.87 17.46 13.29
C LEU A 118 7.13 16.60 13.31
N ARG A 119 8.01 16.72 12.30
CA ARG A 119 9.29 16.00 12.28
C ARG A 119 10.23 16.50 13.37
N ASP A 120 10.38 17.81 13.48
CA ASP A 120 11.26 18.44 14.47
C ASP A 120 10.77 18.13 15.91
N TYR A 121 9.46 18.20 16.14
CA TYR A 121 8.83 17.86 17.42
C TYR A 121 8.99 16.37 17.74
N GLY A 122 8.59 15.48 16.81
CA GLY A 122 8.67 14.04 17.02
C GLY A 122 10.09 13.55 17.28
N LYS A 123 11.08 14.13 16.59
CA LYS A 123 12.49 13.84 16.83
C LYS A 123 12.94 14.28 18.22
N ARG A 124 12.55 15.48 18.65
CA ARG A 124 12.97 16.06 19.93
C ARG A 124 12.32 15.37 21.13
N GLU A 125 11.01 15.15 21.09
CA GLU A 125 10.25 14.64 22.24
C GLU A 125 10.17 13.11 22.27
N TYR A 126 10.21 12.44 21.11
CA TYR A 126 9.97 11.00 20.99
C TYR A 126 11.08 10.23 20.27
N ALA A 127 12.20 10.88 19.94
CA ALA A 127 13.30 10.30 19.16
C ALA A 127 12.85 9.65 17.84
N ASN A 128 11.74 10.13 17.25
CA ASN A 128 11.16 9.57 16.03
C ASN A 128 10.45 10.67 15.21
N GLU A 129 10.98 10.97 14.03
CA GLU A 129 10.45 12.00 13.11
C GLU A 129 9.01 11.74 12.63
N HIS A 130 8.52 10.51 12.81
CA HIS A 130 7.17 10.09 12.44
C HIS A 130 6.23 9.93 13.65
N ALA A 131 6.70 10.16 14.88
CA ALA A 131 5.92 9.94 16.10
C ALA A 131 4.56 10.65 16.08
N CYS A 132 4.53 11.90 15.60
CA CYS A 132 3.34 12.74 15.57
C CYS A 132 2.54 12.66 14.25
N PHE A 133 2.93 11.81 13.31
CA PHE A 133 2.18 11.57 12.07
C PHE A 133 1.19 10.40 12.26
N SER A 134 0.00 10.55 11.70
CA SER A 134 -0.98 9.46 11.59
C SER A 134 -0.38 8.23 10.91
N ASP A 135 0.34 8.41 9.81
CA ASP A 135 1.00 7.32 9.07
C ASP A 135 0.07 6.13 8.78
N ALA A 136 -1.18 6.44 8.43
CA ALA A 136 -2.18 5.45 8.01
C ALA A 136 -1.63 4.57 6.88
N LEU A 137 -1.51 3.27 7.14
CA LEU A 137 -0.98 2.31 6.17
C LEU A 137 -1.96 2.15 5.00
N GLY A 138 -1.48 2.41 3.79
CA GLY A 138 -2.22 2.10 2.56
C GLY A 138 -1.84 0.74 1.99
N VAL A 139 -2.64 0.25 1.06
CA VAL A 139 -2.32 -0.92 0.23
C VAL A 139 -2.40 -0.55 -1.25
N GLY A 140 -1.63 -1.23 -2.08
CA GLY A 140 -1.68 -1.12 -3.53
C GLY A 140 -1.10 -2.37 -4.17
N SER A 141 -1.43 -2.66 -5.43
CA SER A 141 -0.95 -3.87 -6.10
C SER A 141 -0.60 -3.69 -7.56
N VAL A 142 0.25 -4.58 -8.05
CA VAL A 142 0.30 -4.95 -9.47
C VAL A 142 -0.59 -6.18 -9.65
N VAL A 143 -1.60 -6.06 -10.51
CA VAL A 143 -2.47 -7.17 -10.93
C VAL A 143 -2.01 -7.66 -12.29
N GLU A 144 -1.47 -8.87 -12.35
CA GLU A 144 -1.00 -9.50 -13.60
C GLU A 144 -2.01 -10.53 -14.09
N THR A 145 -2.36 -10.50 -15.39
CA THR A 145 -3.13 -11.58 -16.01
C THR A 145 -2.22 -12.79 -16.19
N SER A 146 -2.72 -13.99 -15.93
CA SER A 146 -1.94 -15.23 -15.99
C SER A 146 -2.84 -16.46 -16.10
N ASP A 147 -2.31 -17.56 -16.64
CA ASP A 147 -3.02 -18.85 -16.71
C ASP A 147 -3.05 -19.58 -15.35
N ILE A 148 -3.34 -18.88 -14.26
CA ILE A 148 -3.52 -19.53 -12.95
C ILE A 148 -4.86 -20.26 -12.90
N LYS A 149 -4.90 -21.36 -12.15
CA LYS A 149 -6.17 -22.04 -11.85
C LYS A 149 -7.00 -21.17 -10.91
N LYS A 150 -8.32 -21.12 -11.13
CA LYS A 150 -9.28 -20.50 -10.20
C LYS A 150 -9.01 -20.97 -8.78
N THR A 151 -9.01 -20.05 -7.82
CA THR A 151 -8.68 -20.39 -6.44
C THR A 151 -9.97 -20.56 -5.62
N ASN A 152 -10.09 -21.70 -4.92
CA ASN A 152 -11.21 -21.98 -4.01
C ASN A 152 -10.95 -21.44 -2.57
N LYS A 153 -9.84 -20.72 -2.35
CA LYS A 153 -9.28 -20.50 -1.01
C LYS A 153 -9.82 -19.27 -0.26
N GLN A 154 -10.61 -18.41 -0.90
CA GLN A 154 -10.89 -17.06 -0.38
C GLN A 154 -12.17 -16.98 0.46
N THR A 155 -13.00 -18.02 0.47
CA THR A 155 -14.30 -18.06 1.18
C THR A 155 -14.26 -18.71 2.57
N VAL A 156 -13.19 -18.50 3.35
CA VAL A 156 -13.29 -18.75 4.79
C VAL A 156 -13.85 -17.49 5.43
N ASN A 157 -15.12 -17.54 5.87
CA ASN A 157 -15.74 -16.55 6.75
C ASN A 157 -14.86 -16.37 8.00
N LYS A 158 -13.86 -15.50 7.91
CA LYS A 158 -13.14 -14.96 9.05
C LYS A 158 -13.82 -13.63 9.34
N ASN A 159 -14.39 -13.56 10.54
CA ASN A 159 -15.07 -12.39 11.06
C ASN A 159 -14.24 -11.12 10.85
N VAL A 160 -14.93 -9.99 10.73
CA VAL A 160 -14.35 -8.64 10.88
C VAL A 160 -13.39 -8.67 12.07
N VAL A 161 -12.18 -8.13 11.91
CA VAL A 161 -11.17 -8.06 12.98
C VAL A 161 -11.85 -7.50 14.22
N ASP A 162 -11.90 -8.31 15.28
CA ASP A 162 -12.43 -7.87 16.56
C ASP A 162 -11.52 -6.76 17.08
N ILE A 163 -12.09 -5.57 17.29
CA ILE A 163 -11.35 -4.39 17.75
C ILE A 163 -10.90 -4.58 19.20
N GLU A 164 -11.59 -5.41 19.98
CA GLU A 164 -11.26 -5.68 21.38
C GLU A 164 -10.18 -6.74 21.52
N ASP A 165 -10.20 -7.77 20.65
CA ASP A 165 -9.20 -8.85 20.58
C ASP A 165 -8.55 -8.90 19.18
N MET A 166 -7.68 -7.92 18.92
CA MET A 166 -6.96 -7.79 17.65
C MET A 166 -5.79 -8.78 17.52
N ASP A 167 -6.12 -10.06 17.32
CA ASP A 167 -5.14 -11.13 17.03
C ASP A 167 -4.25 -10.74 15.84
N GLY A 168 -2.93 -10.80 16.04
CA GLY A 168 -1.96 -10.48 14.99
C GLY A 168 -2.20 -11.26 13.70
N LYS A 169 -2.66 -12.52 13.76
CA LYS A 169 -2.99 -13.30 12.55
C LYS A 169 -4.22 -12.77 11.83
N ALA A 170 -5.23 -12.29 12.55
CA ALA A 170 -6.40 -11.65 11.95
C ALA A 170 -6.02 -10.34 11.27
N VAL A 171 -5.10 -9.57 11.85
CA VAL A 171 -4.57 -8.33 11.24
C VAL A 171 -3.74 -8.62 9.99
N VAL A 172 -2.89 -9.66 10.00
CA VAL A 172 -2.18 -10.12 8.79
C VAL A 172 -3.20 -10.47 7.71
N TYR A 173 -4.20 -11.30 8.03
CA TYR A 173 -5.22 -11.69 7.07
C TYR A 173 -5.97 -10.49 6.52
N GLU A 174 -6.38 -9.54 7.36
CA GLU A 174 -7.07 -8.31 6.95
C GLU A 174 -6.21 -7.47 6.01
N LEU A 175 -4.90 -7.34 6.27
CA LEU A 175 -3.99 -6.60 5.40
C LEU A 175 -3.86 -7.24 4.00
N PHE A 176 -3.81 -8.56 3.91
CA PHE A 176 -3.75 -9.26 2.61
C PHE A 176 -5.12 -9.28 1.93
N HIS A 177 -6.19 -9.52 2.68
CA HIS A 177 -7.54 -9.56 2.13
C HIS A 177 -8.00 -8.17 1.67
N SER A 178 -7.59 -7.09 2.33
CA SER A 178 -8.00 -5.74 1.95
C SER A 178 -7.63 -5.44 0.50
N ILE A 179 -6.42 -5.78 0.06
CA ILE A 179 -6.03 -5.52 -1.34
C ILE A 179 -6.77 -6.43 -2.34
N VAL A 180 -7.23 -7.61 -1.94
CA VAL A 180 -8.14 -8.43 -2.76
C VAL A 180 -9.50 -7.73 -2.89
N ARG A 181 -10.05 -7.22 -1.79
CA ARG A 181 -11.31 -6.47 -1.78
C ARG A 181 -11.21 -5.20 -2.63
N GLU A 182 -10.11 -4.46 -2.55
CA GLU A 182 -9.89 -3.28 -3.40
C GLU A 182 -9.96 -3.64 -4.90
N VAL A 183 -9.34 -4.75 -5.32
CA VAL A 183 -9.41 -5.21 -6.73
C VAL A 183 -10.83 -5.65 -7.10
N ARG A 184 -11.52 -6.37 -6.20
CA ARG A 184 -12.92 -6.79 -6.41
C ARG A 184 -13.85 -5.58 -6.50
N ASP A 185 -13.70 -4.61 -5.61
CA ASP A 185 -14.65 -3.52 -5.43
C ASP A 185 -14.49 -2.46 -6.52
N GLU A 186 -13.24 -2.16 -6.91
CA GLU A 186 -12.91 -1.18 -7.94
C GLU A 186 -12.98 -1.76 -9.37
N VAL A 187 -12.42 -2.96 -9.57
CA VAL A 187 -12.28 -3.57 -10.91
C VAL A 187 -13.43 -4.55 -11.22
N ASN A 188 -14.26 -4.87 -10.23
CA ASN A 188 -15.36 -5.82 -10.32
C ASN A 188 -14.92 -7.26 -10.67
N ILE A 189 -13.67 -7.62 -10.37
CA ILE A 189 -13.16 -8.98 -10.60
C ILE A 189 -13.58 -9.87 -9.44
N PRO A 190 -14.30 -10.98 -9.66
CA PRO A 190 -14.66 -11.88 -8.57
C PRO A 190 -13.41 -12.55 -7.96
N GLU A 191 -13.40 -12.68 -6.63
CA GLU A 191 -12.27 -13.18 -5.83
C GLU A 191 -11.76 -14.56 -6.28
N GLU A 192 -12.63 -15.43 -6.79
CA GLU A 192 -12.28 -16.76 -7.32
C GLU A 192 -11.31 -16.73 -8.51
N TYR A 193 -11.24 -15.59 -9.22
CA TYR A 193 -10.32 -15.38 -10.34
C TYR A 193 -8.98 -14.77 -9.91
N ILE A 194 -8.90 -14.28 -8.69
CA ILE A 194 -7.76 -13.58 -8.11
C ILE A 194 -6.92 -14.59 -7.31
N SER A 195 -5.60 -14.49 -7.32
CA SER A 195 -4.74 -15.27 -6.43
C SER A 195 -4.66 -14.61 -5.06
N TRP A 196 -4.33 -15.39 -4.02
CA TRP A 196 -3.93 -14.78 -2.76
C TRP A 196 -2.71 -13.86 -2.96
N PRO A 197 -2.67 -12.65 -2.36
CA PRO A 197 -1.61 -11.68 -2.62
C PRO A 197 -0.24 -12.11 -2.08
N LEU A 198 0.81 -11.53 -2.65
CA LEU A 198 2.17 -11.59 -2.14
C LEU A 198 2.67 -10.19 -1.85
N LEU A 199 3.18 -9.92 -0.65
CA LEU A 199 3.75 -8.64 -0.28
C LEU A 199 5.13 -8.48 -0.96
N THR A 200 5.27 -7.50 -1.85
CA THR A 200 6.50 -7.26 -2.60
C THR A 200 7.40 -6.21 -1.94
N GLY A 201 6.81 -5.25 -1.24
CA GLY A 201 7.55 -4.22 -0.51
C GLY A 201 6.68 -3.26 0.28
N ILE A 202 7.30 -2.38 1.05
CA ILE A 202 6.66 -1.29 1.79
C ILE A 202 7.47 -0.02 1.55
N TYR A 203 6.76 1.08 1.28
CA TYR A 203 7.37 2.38 0.99
C TYR A 203 6.79 3.51 1.84
N ARG A 204 7.46 4.67 1.87
CA ARG A 204 6.92 5.95 2.33
C ARG A 204 6.80 6.93 1.16
N ASN A 205 5.65 7.60 1.01
CA ASN A 205 5.39 8.52 -0.09
C ASN A 205 5.80 9.97 0.22
N HIS A 206 6.83 10.50 -0.44
CA HIS A 206 7.34 11.86 -0.18
C HIS A 206 6.30 12.98 -0.39
N HIS A 207 5.30 12.77 -1.24
CA HIS A 207 4.27 13.78 -1.53
C HIS A 207 3.10 13.81 -0.53
N THR A 208 3.08 12.90 0.46
CA THR A 208 1.97 12.80 1.43
C THR A 208 2.50 12.67 2.86
N GLY A 209 3.47 13.54 3.22
CA GLY A 209 4.08 13.53 4.54
C GLY A 209 4.81 12.24 4.85
N GLN A 210 5.26 11.51 3.82
CA GLN A 210 5.85 10.17 3.94
C GLN A 210 4.89 9.13 4.54
N LYS A 211 3.58 9.26 4.26
CA LYS A 211 2.59 8.20 4.55
C LYS A 211 3.06 6.85 3.98
N PRO A 212 2.99 5.76 4.75
CA PRO A 212 3.41 4.46 4.28
C PRO A 212 2.36 3.75 3.40
N GLY A 213 2.84 2.87 2.54
CA GLY A 213 2.03 1.98 1.72
C GLY A 213 2.68 0.60 1.55
N ALA A 214 1.87 -0.45 1.62
CA ALA A 214 2.26 -1.82 1.33
C ALA A 214 1.93 -2.16 -0.14
N CYS A 215 2.90 -2.72 -0.85
CA CYS A 215 2.80 -3.09 -2.25
C CYS A 215 2.64 -4.60 -2.38
N PHE A 216 1.64 -5.03 -3.15
CA PHE A 216 1.33 -6.43 -3.37
C PHE A 216 1.47 -6.81 -4.84
N ARG A 217 1.64 -8.10 -5.08
CA ARG A 217 1.44 -8.74 -6.37
C ARG A 217 0.23 -9.66 -6.29
N ILE A 218 -0.63 -9.57 -7.29
CA ILE A 218 -1.83 -10.37 -7.45
C ILE A 218 -1.85 -10.92 -8.87
N ARG A 219 -2.23 -12.19 -9.02
CA ARG A 219 -2.47 -12.82 -10.31
C ARG A 219 -3.97 -12.94 -10.56
N CYS A 220 -4.39 -12.71 -11.80
CA CYS A 220 -5.77 -12.88 -12.25
C CYS A 220 -5.82 -13.93 -13.36
N SER A 221 -6.79 -14.85 -13.29
CA SER A 221 -7.03 -15.88 -14.32
C SER A 221 -7.82 -15.39 -15.53
N LEU A 222 -8.41 -14.20 -15.44
CA LEU A 222 -9.15 -13.58 -16.55
C LEU A 222 -8.20 -12.94 -17.56
N LYS A 223 -8.60 -12.98 -18.82
CA LYS A 223 -7.94 -12.24 -19.91
C LYS A 223 -8.33 -10.77 -19.89
N GLY A 224 -7.58 -9.97 -20.64
CA GLY A 224 -7.80 -8.53 -20.71
C GLY A 224 -9.21 -8.13 -21.14
N GLU A 225 -9.78 -8.81 -22.15
CA GLU A 225 -11.14 -8.52 -22.60
C GLU A 225 -12.19 -8.82 -21.51
N GLU A 226 -12.02 -9.92 -20.79
CA GLU A 226 -12.91 -10.33 -19.69
C GLU A 226 -12.84 -9.33 -18.52
N ILE A 227 -11.63 -8.88 -18.17
CA ILE A 227 -11.44 -7.85 -17.13
C ILE A 227 -12.16 -6.55 -17.51
N HIS A 228 -12.03 -6.11 -18.76
CA HIS A 228 -12.76 -4.92 -19.24
C HIS A 228 -14.28 -5.11 -19.20
N GLU A 229 -14.77 -6.33 -19.46
CA GLU A 229 -16.20 -6.63 -19.35
C GLU A 229 -16.68 -6.54 -17.90
N PHE A 230 -15.93 -7.09 -16.95
CA PHE A 230 -16.23 -6.94 -15.52
C PHE A 230 -16.22 -5.49 -15.06
N TYR A 231 -15.16 -4.74 -15.39
CA TYR A 231 -15.04 -3.33 -15.03
C TYR A 231 -16.22 -2.51 -15.58
N ARG A 232 -16.63 -2.74 -16.84
CA ARG A 232 -17.78 -2.04 -17.45
C ARG A 232 -19.12 -2.38 -16.80
N LYS A 233 -19.28 -3.59 -16.24
CA LYS A 233 -20.50 -3.96 -15.49
C LYS A 233 -20.65 -3.18 -14.18
N GLY A 234 -19.55 -2.60 -13.67
CA GLY A 234 -19.50 -1.86 -12.42
C GLY A 234 -19.42 -2.76 -11.20
N GLY A 235 -18.45 -2.48 -10.33
CA GLY A 235 -18.33 -3.03 -8.98
C GLY A 235 -18.88 -2.08 -7.91
N PRO A 236 -18.81 -2.48 -6.63
CA PRO A 236 -19.20 -1.66 -5.49
C PRO A 236 -18.66 -0.23 -5.49
N GLU A 237 -17.43 -0.02 -5.96
CA GLU A 237 -16.73 1.28 -5.94
C GLU A 237 -16.45 1.82 -7.35
N ALA A 238 -17.19 1.37 -8.37
CA ALA A 238 -16.97 1.74 -9.79
C ALA A 238 -17.20 3.23 -10.15
N TYR A 239 -17.30 4.10 -9.15
CA TYR A 239 -17.38 5.54 -9.29
C TYR A 239 -16.04 6.25 -9.00
N GLU A 240 -15.03 5.58 -8.44
CA GLU A 240 -13.76 6.22 -8.08
C GLU A 240 -12.84 6.44 -9.29
N SER A 241 -12.72 5.47 -10.20
CA SER A 241 -11.97 5.61 -11.45
C SER A 241 -12.85 5.84 -12.68
N SER A 242 -12.29 6.55 -13.67
CA SER A 242 -12.96 6.83 -14.94
C SER A 242 -12.56 5.91 -16.09
N GLN A 243 -11.45 5.17 -15.93
CA GLN A 243 -10.92 4.29 -16.95
C GLN A 243 -10.03 3.20 -16.36
N LEU A 244 -10.06 2.03 -17.00
CA LEU A 244 -9.10 0.95 -16.78
C LEU A 244 -8.15 0.86 -17.97
N LEU A 245 -6.84 0.77 -17.70
CA LEU A 245 -5.81 0.60 -18.73
C LEU A 245 -5.13 -0.76 -18.59
N LEU A 246 -5.05 -1.49 -19.69
CA LEU A 246 -4.24 -2.70 -19.80
C LEU A 246 -2.94 -2.40 -20.55
N VAL A 247 -1.83 -2.86 -19.98
CA VAL A 247 -0.50 -2.64 -20.53
C VAL A 247 0.19 -4.00 -20.62
N ASP A 248 0.66 -4.34 -21.81
CA ASP A 248 1.42 -5.56 -22.04
C ASP A 248 2.74 -5.50 -21.25
N LEU A 249 3.12 -6.60 -20.61
CA LEU A 249 4.37 -6.72 -19.88
C LEU A 249 5.59 -6.45 -20.79
N ALA A 250 5.50 -6.78 -22.08
CA ALA A 250 6.53 -6.49 -23.08
C ALA A 250 6.80 -4.98 -23.23
N GLU A 251 5.81 -4.12 -23.00
CA GLU A 251 6.02 -2.67 -22.99
C GLU A 251 6.92 -2.25 -21.82
N PHE A 252 6.66 -2.78 -20.62
CA PHE A 252 7.49 -2.53 -19.45
C PHE A 252 8.88 -3.16 -19.55
N GLN A 253 9.02 -4.31 -20.23
CA GLN A 253 10.33 -4.90 -20.53
C GLN A 253 11.21 -3.96 -21.38
N ARG A 254 10.58 -3.20 -22.29
CA ARG A 254 11.23 -2.12 -23.05
C ARG A 254 11.46 -0.84 -22.25
N GLY A 255 10.93 -0.76 -21.03
CA GLY A 255 11.12 0.37 -20.11
C GLY A 255 10.81 1.72 -20.75
N MET A 256 11.69 2.70 -20.54
CA MET A 256 11.52 4.06 -21.07
C MET A 256 11.72 4.19 -22.60
N SER A 257 12.15 3.11 -23.28
CA SER A 257 12.18 3.05 -24.75
C SER A 257 10.79 2.84 -25.34
N SER A 258 9.84 2.29 -24.57
CA SER A 258 8.42 2.25 -24.97
C SER A 258 7.81 3.65 -24.86
N SER A 259 7.25 4.15 -25.97
CA SER A 259 6.51 5.41 -25.98
C SER A 259 5.31 5.38 -25.02
N LYS A 260 4.61 4.23 -24.96
CA LYS A 260 3.47 4.00 -24.07
C LYS A 260 3.89 4.08 -22.60
N VAL A 261 4.94 3.36 -22.20
CA VAL A 261 5.44 3.43 -20.81
C VAL A 261 5.93 4.84 -20.48
N LYS A 262 6.67 5.48 -21.39
CA LYS A 262 7.19 6.83 -21.19
C LYS A 262 6.07 7.87 -20.99
N GLU A 263 4.95 7.72 -21.67
CA GLU A 263 3.77 8.57 -21.49
C GLU A 263 3.12 8.30 -20.13
N LEU A 264 2.74 7.05 -19.86
CA LEU A 264 2.09 6.64 -18.60
C LEU A 264 2.92 7.00 -17.36
N PHE A 265 4.24 6.89 -17.47
CA PHE A 265 5.15 7.13 -16.35
C PHE A 265 5.08 8.56 -15.78
N LYS A 266 4.66 9.53 -16.60
CA LYS A 266 4.45 10.92 -16.15
C LYS A 266 3.26 11.05 -15.20
N ASP A 267 2.25 10.19 -15.40
CA ASP A 267 0.97 10.25 -14.68
C ASP A 267 0.92 9.29 -13.50
N PHE A 268 1.87 8.35 -13.41
CA PHE A 268 1.94 7.45 -12.27
C PHE A 268 2.16 8.20 -10.96
N THR A 269 1.27 7.93 -10.00
CA THR A 269 1.43 8.39 -8.63
C THR A 269 2.68 7.74 -8.00
N PRO A 270 3.24 8.34 -6.93
CA PRO A 270 4.34 7.71 -6.18
C PRO A 270 4.04 6.27 -5.74
N GLY A 271 2.80 5.97 -5.37
CA GLY A 271 2.40 4.61 -4.98
C GLY A 271 2.39 3.62 -6.14
N CYS A 272 1.95 4.05 -7.32
CA CYS A 272 2.03 3.24 -8.53
C CYS A 272 3.49 2.96 -8.92
N LYS A 273 4.35 3.98 -8.89
CA LYS A 273 5.80 3.83 -9.14
C LYS A 273 6.46 2.87 -8.14
N ALA A 274 6.09 2.93 -6.86
CA ALA A 274 6.57 1.99 -5.84
C ALA A 274 6.12 0.55 -6.10
N CYS A 275 4.84 0.33 -6.46
CA CYS A 275 4.33 -1.01 -6.80
C CYS A 275 5.08 -1.61 -8.00
N LEU A 276 5.29 -0.83 -9.05
CA LEU A 276 6.03 -1.26 -10.24
C LEU A 276 7.51 -1.50 -9.92
N TYR A 277 8.13 -0.64 -9.12
CA TYR A 277 9.51 -0.83 -8.64
C TYR A 277 9.68 -2.19 -7.96
N PHE A 278 8.91 -2.48 -6.91
CA PHE A 278 9.05 -3.75 -6.17
C PHE A 278 8.72 -4.97 -7.02
N TYR A 279 7.68 -4.89 -7.86
CA TYR A 279 7.29 -5.98 -8.75
C TYR A 279 8.38 -6.34 -9.75
N PHE A 280 8.97 -5.36 -10.44
CA PHE A 280 10.00 -5.63 -11.45
C PHE A 280 11.39 -5.87 -10.84
N ASN A 281 11.69 -5.32 -9.67
CA ASN A 281 12.94 -5.59 -8.96
C ASN A 281 13.08 -7.08 -8.61
N LEU A 282 11.97 -7.75 -8.26
CA LEU A 282 11.94 -9.20 -8.07
C LEU A 282 12.33 -9.97 -9.33
N GLN A 283 11.98 -9.48 -10.53
CA GLN A 283 12.26 -10.16 -11.79
C GLN A 283 13.71 -9.94 -12.26
N THR A 284 14.28 -8.76 -11.99
CA THR A 284 15.66 -8.44 -12.36
C THR A 284 16.69 -9.22 -11.53
N ASN A 285 16.31 -9.66 -10.32
CA ASN A 285 17.21 -10.44 -9.45
C ASN A 285 17.39 -11.89 -9.92
N PHE A 286 16.54 -12.42 -10.81
CA PHE A 286 16.68 -13.75 -11.41
C PHE A 286 17.45 -13.77 -12.73
N THR A 287 17.83 -12.60 -13.26
CA THR A 287 18.42 -12.48 -14.61
C THR A 287 19.94 -12.29 -14.61
N VAL A 288 20.64 -12.85 -13.62
CA VAL A 288 22.12 -12.87 -13.54
C VAL A 288 22.69 -14.14 -14.13
#